data_AF-A0A3B3IKC7-F1
#
_entry.id   AF-A0A3B3IKC7-F1
#
_cell.length_a   1.000
_cell.length_b   1.000
_cell.length_c   1.000
_cell.angle_alpha   90.00
_cell.angle_beta   90.00
_cell.angle_gamma   90.00
#
_symmetry.space_group_name_H-M   'P 1'
#
loop_
_entity.id
_entity.type
_entity.pdbx_description
1 polymer ?
#
loop_
_entity_poly.entity_id
_entity_poly.type
_entity_poly.pdbx_seq_one_letter_code
_entity_poly.pdbx_strand_id
1 'polypeptide(L)'
;MANLVAAIILLEFLGLLDANKDTCDVYGAVGQNLMLPFAHKDLKNNLKWTHNNTVIFQRMKGKVLHGKPEDISSTGSLLLKNLQFASAGNYKASVWHSNGTLEKEWDRHLCVMDKVPKPQLTYICDFKSNAVKLHCSVSKPHYLNYSWMIDERILTNEKTQSLSISLMEVKEERRFSCSVENNISKESSDGVRLTCKTSSAPLLCFPKLVVMAVLAGGAGLRGNRVCECVKTESSD
;
A
#
# COMPACT_ATOMS: atom_id res chain seq x y z
N MET A 1 -23.67 24.32 -58.51
CA MET A 1 -24.17 25.26 -57.49
C MET A 1 -23.62 24.76 -56.16
N ALA A 2 -22.38 25.08 -55.78
CA ALA A 2 -21.98 26.30 -55.04
C ALA A 2 -22.81 26.41 -53.72
N ASN A 3 -22.27 26.49 -52.50
CA ASN A 3 -20.98 26.94 -52.02
C ASN A 3 -20.80 26.57 -50.52
N LEU A 4 -19.52 26.51 -50.10
CA LEU A 4 -18.94 26.86 -48.79
C LEU A 4 -19.66 26.42 -47.49
N VAL A 5 -18.97 25.64 -46.64
CA VAL A 5 -18.48 26.15 -45.35
C VAL A 5 -17.09 25.54 -45.07
N ALA A 6 -16.17 26.40 -44.65
CA ALA A 6 -14.75 26.17 -44.47
C ALA A 6 -14.41 25.19 -43.33
N ALA A 7 -13.32 24.48 -43.54
CA ALA A 7 -12.67 23.63 -42.57
C ALA A 7 -12.12 24.43 -41.38
N ILE A 8 -12.53 24.04 -40.17
CA ILE A 8 -11.82 24.35 -38.93
C ILE A 8 -11.54 22.99 -38.29
N ILE A 9 -10.43 22.38 -38.67
CA ILE A 9 -9.86 21.27 -37.91
C ILE A 9 -9.25 21.91 -36.66
N LEU A 10 -10.06 22.04 -35.60
CA LEU A 10 -9.55 22.38 -34.29
C LEU A 10 -8.65 21.22 -33.87
N LEU A 11 -7.36 21.52 -33.66
CA LEU A 11 -6.40 20.61 -33.07
C LEU A 11 -6.91 20.20 -31.68
N GLU A 12 -7.61 19.08 -31.60
CA GLU A 12 -7.73 18.30 -30.37
C GLU A 12 -6.45 17.48 -30.17
N PHE A 13 -5.30 18.17 -30.12
CA PHE A 13 -4.17 17.67 -29.35
C PHE A 13 -4.42 18.07 -27.89
N LEU A 14 -5.45 17.46 -27.29
CA LEU A 14 -5.46 17.27 -25.85
C LEU A 14 -4.23 16.41 -25.57
N GLY A 15 -3.23 17.04 -24.96
CA GLY A 15 -1.97 16.41 -24.64
C GLY A 15 -2.21 15.06 -23.98
N LEU A 16 -1.83 14.01 -24.69
CA LEU A 16 -1.28 12.82 -24.07
C LEU A 16 0.02 13.25 -23.36
N LEU A 17 -0.13 13.95 -22.24
CA LEU A 17 0.71 13.63 -21.10
C LEU A 17 0.18 12.27 -20.63
N ASP A 18 0.57 11.22 -21.36
CA ASP A 18 0.84 9.97 -20.69
C ASP A 18 1.87 10.37 -19.64
N ALA A 19 1.40 10.58 -18.41
CA ALA A 19 2.25 10.40 -17.27
C ALA A 19 2.87 9.03 -17.51
N ASN A 20 4.15 9.01 -17.89
CA ASN A 20 4.91 7.79 -18.09
C ASN A 20 4.85 7.06 -16.77
N LYS A 21 3.79 6.27 -16.59
CA LYS A 21 3.67 5.31 -15.54
C LYS A 21 4.77 4.37 -15.95
N ASP A 22 5.94 4.48 -15.32
CA ASP A 22 7.04 3.56 -15.51
C ASP A 22 6.49 2.17 -15.20
N THR A 23 5.91 1.51 -16.21
CA THR A 23 5.21 0.26 -16.04
C THR A 23 6.30 -0.78 -15.94
N CYS A 24 6.65 -1.13 -14.71
CA CYS A 24 7.54 -2.23 -14.44
C CYS A 24 6.97 -3.51 -15.05
N ASP A 25 7.74 -4.18 -15.89
CA ASP A 25 7.36 -5.49 -16.45
C ASP A 25 7.76 -6.64 -15.52
N VAL A 26 8.88 -6.48 -14.83
CA VAL A 26 9.48 -7.48 -13.96
C VAL A 26 9.76 -6.85 -12.60
N TYR A 27 9.55 -7.61 -11.54
CA TYR A 27 9.78 -7.17 -10.17
C TYR A 27 10.79 -8.09 -9.49
N GLY A 28 11.76 -7.52 -8.78
CA GLY A 28 12.69 -8.24 -7.92
C GLY A 28 12.80 -7.65 -6.51
N ALA A 29 13.07 -8.52 -5.52
CA ALA A 29 13.33 -8.09 -4.15
C ALA A 29 14.82 -7.78 -3.96
N VAL A 30 15.14 -6.72 -3.20
CA VAL A 30 16.52 -6.47 -2.75
C VAL A 30 17.06 -7.71 -2.02
N GLY A 31 18.32 -8.06 -2.29
CA GLY A 31 19.02 -9.18 -1.70
C GLY A 31 18.73 -10.55 -2.34
N GLN A 32 17.73 -10.65 -3.22
CA GLN A 32 17.38 -11.92 -3.88
C GLN A 32 18.06 -12.09 -5.23
N ASN A 33 18.14 -13.34 -5.68
CA ASN A 33 18.52 -13.67 -7.06
C ASN A 33 17.26 -13.71 -7.93
N LEU A 34 17.37 -13.25 -9.17
CA LEU A 34 16.27 -13.21 -10.13
C LEU A 34 16.76 -13.65 -11.50
N MET A 35 16.04 -14.57 -12.13
CA MET A 35 16.32 -14.97 -13.51
C MET A 35 15.40 -14.22 -14.46
N LEU A 36 15.98 -13.37 -15.31
CA LEU A 36 15.25 -12.69 -16.38
C LEU A 36 14.96 -13.70 -17.51
N PRO A 37 13.68 -13.96 -17.83
CA PRO A 37 13.30 -15.03 -18.72
C PRO A 37 13.59 -14.65 -20.17
N PHE A 38 14.64 -15.23 -20.72
CA PHE A 38 14.93 -15.23 -22.15
C PHE A 38 15.04 -16.68 -22.58
N ALA A 39 13.92 -17.24 -23.02
CA ALA A 39 13.85 -18.61 -23.51
C ALA A 39 14.03 -18.62 -25.03
N HIS A 40 15.19 -19.07 -25.48
CA HIS A 40 15.48 -19.32 -26.89
C HIS A 40 15.82 -20.81 -27.06
N LYS A 41 15.24 -21.45 -28.10
CA LYS A 41 15.51 -22.84 -28.46
C LYS A 41 16.69 -22.86 -29.42
N ASP A 42 17.71 -23.65 -29.10
CA ASP A 42 18.92 -23.76 -29.91
C ASP A 42 19.69 -22.43 -30.00
N LEU A 43 20.04 -21.86 -28.85
CA LEU A 43 20.81 -20.61 -28.75
C LEU A 43 22.19 -20.76 -29.43
N LYS A 44 22.23 -20.45 -30.74
CA LYS A 44 23.43 -20.51 -31.56
C LYS A 44 24.33 -19.31 -31.25
N ASN A 45 25.16 -19.47 -30.22
CA ASN A 45 26.44 -18.79 -30.01
C ASN A 45 26.48 -17.25 -29.86
N ASN A 46 25.50 -16.50 -30.38
CA ASN A 46 25.48 -15.05 -30.42
C ASN A 46 24.36 -14.52 -29.51
N LEU A 47 24.74 -13.95 -28.38
CA LEU A 47 23.81 -13.38 -27.40
C LEU A 47 24.44 -12.11 -26.83
N LYS A 48 23.64 -11.06 -26.68
CA LYS A 48 24.02 -9.84 -25.97
C LYS A 48 22.92 -9.50 -24.98
N TRP A 49 23.33 -9.20 -23.75
CA TRP A 49 22.50 -8.55 -22.76
C TRP A 49 23.01 -7.14 -22.48
N THR A 50 22.10 -6.20 -22.35
CA THR A 50 22.38 -4.84 -21.91
C THR A 50 21.50 -4.46 -20.73
N HIS A 51 22.05 -3.70 -19.80
CA HIS A 51 21.34 -2.99 -18.73
C HIS A 51 21.55 -1.49 -18.93
N ASN A 52 20.47 -0.73 -19.09
CA ASN A 52 20.50 0.71 -19.39
C ASN A 52 21.50 1.05 -20.52
N ASN A 53 21.40 0.32 -21.64
CA ASN A 53 22.27 0.41 -22.82
C ASN A 53 23.74 0.00 -22.61
N THR A 54 24.15 -0.34 -21.38
CA THR A 54 25.49 -0.85 -21.09
C THR A 54 25.53 -2.36 -21.30
N VAL A 55 26.54 -2.86 -22.02
CA VAL A 55 26.69 -4.31 -22.24
C VAL A 55 27.10 -4.97 -20.94
N ILE A 56 26.30 -5.93 -20.47
CA ILE A 56 26.58 -6.71 -19.25
C ILE A 56 26.92 -8.17 -19.55
N PHE A 57 26.54 -8.66 -20.73
CA PHE A 57 27.01 -9.93 -21.25
C PHE A 57 27.05 -9.91 -22.77
N GLN A 58 28.08 -10.50 -23.35
CA GLN A 58 28.17 -10.71 -24.79
C GLN A 58 28.90 -12.00 -25.12
N ARG A 59 28.28 -12.84 -25.95
CA ARG A 59 28.87 -14.04 -26.55
C ARG A 59 28.76 -13.92 -28.06
N MET A 60 29.83 -14.21 -28.78
CA MET A 60 29.86 -14.25 -30.24
C MET A 60 30.60 -15.50 -30.70
N LYS A 61 30.01 -16.23 -31.64
CA LYS A 61 30.58 -17.47 -32.20
C LYS A 61 31.06 -18.46 -31.11
N GLY A 62 30.34 -18.51 -29.98
CA GLY A 62 30.60 -19.42 -28.86
C GLY A 62 31.59 -18.87 -27.83
N LYS A 63 32.33 -17.81 -28.16
CA LYS A 63 33.27 -17.16 -27.24
C LYS A 63 32.58 -16.05 -26.46
N VAL A 64 32.71 -16.06 -25.13
CA VAL A 64 32.26 -14.95 -24.27
C VAL A 64 33.28 -13.82 -24.38
N LEU A 65 32.80 -12.62 -24.73
CA LEU A 65 33.59 -11.40 -24.85
C LEU A 65 33.41 -10.48 -23.63
N HIS A 66 32.22 -10.50 -23.00
CA HIS A 66 31.91 -9.71 -21.82
C HIS A 66 30.96 -10.46 -20.89
N GLY A 67 31.08 -10.21 -19.58
CA GLY A 67 30.27 -10.86 -18.56
C GLY A 67 30.73 -12.29 -18.23
N LYS A 68 29.89 -12.99 -17.47
CA LYS A 68 30.17 -14.31 -16.89
C LYS A 68 29.28 -15.38 -17.53
N PRO A 69 29.83 -16.47 -18.11
CA PRO A 69 29.03 -17.53 -18.71
C PRO A 69 28.09 -18.21 -17.71
N GLU A 70 28.47 -18.30 -16.44
CA GLU A 70 27.69 -18.91 -15.35
C GLU A 70 26.43 -18.13 -14.97
N ASP A 71 26.34 -16.86 -15.37
CA ASP A 71 25.14 -16.03 -15.15
C ASP A 71 24.13 -16.21 -16.29
N ILE A 72 24.43 -17.03 -17.31
CA ILE A 72 23.57 -17.27 -18.47
C ILE A 72 23.12 -18.72 -18.50
N SER A 73 21.81 -18.95 -18.54
CA SER A 73 21.24 -20.29 -18.71
C SER A 73 21.54 -20.86 -20.10
N SER A 74 21.32 -22.17 -20.27
CA SER A 74 21.41 -22.83 -21.58
C SER A 74 20.46 -22.24 -22.64
N THR A 75 19.36 -21.61 -22.20
CA THR A 75 18.37 -20.96 -23.08
C THR A 75 18.63 -19.47 -23.31
N GLY A 76 19.66 -18.91 -22.67
CA GLY A 76 20.06 -17.50 -22.80
C GLY A 76 19.45 -16.56 -21.75
N SER A 77 18.73 -17.09 -20.76
CA SER A 77 18.18 -16.32 -19.63
C SER A 77 19.30 -15.80 -18.73
N LEU A 78 19.17 -14.58 -18.22
CA LEU A 78 20.19 -13.93 -17.38
C LEU A 78 19.83 -14.06 -15.91
N LEU A 79 20.76 -14.59 -15.11
CA LEU A 79 20.67 -14.65 -13.66
C LEU A 79 21.30 -13.39 -13.04
N LEU A 80 20.46 -12.54 -12.47
CA LEU A 80 20.89 -11.45 -11.60
C LEU A 80 21.03 -11.98 -10.17
N LYS A 81 22.17 -11.71 -9.54
CA LYS A 81 22.48 -12.15 -8.18
C LYS A 81 22.43 -10.98 -7.21
N ASN A 82 21.91 -11.22 -6.00
CA ASN A 82 21.90 -10.24 -4.90
C ASN A 82 21.43 -8.85 -5.35
N LEU A 83 20.20 -8.76 -5.87
CA LEU A 83 19.63 -7.54 -6.43
C LEU A 83 19.77 -6.35 -5.48
N GLN A 84 20.12 -5.20 -6.04
CA GLN A 84 20.17 -3.92 -5.34
C GLN A 84 19.23 -2.94 -6.03
N PHE A 85 18.92 -1.81 -5.39
CA PHE A 85 18.13 -0.75 -6.05
C PHE A 85 18.77 -0.30 -7.38
N ALA A 86 20.10 -0.24 -7.44
CA ALA A 86 20.84 0.07 -8.66
C ALA A 86 20.70 -0.99 -9.78
N SER A 87 20.22 -2.20 -9.46
CA SER A 87 19.91 -3.23 -10.45
C SER A 87 18.64 -2.93 -11.24
N ALA A 88 17.80 -1.97 -10.79
CA ALA A 88 16.61 -1.55 -11.52
C ALA A 88 16.96 -0.89 -12.87
N GLY A 89 16.03 -0.91 -13.81
CA GLY A 89 16.17 -0.29 -15.12
C GLY A 89 15.83 -1.22 -16.28
N ASN A 90 16.17 -0.77 -17.49
CA ASN A 90 15.85 -1.48 -18.73
C ASN A 90 16.87 -2.58 -19.00
N TYR A 91 16.38 -3.80 -19.21
CA TYR A 91 17.17 -4.94 -19.64
C TYR A 91 16.74 -5.37 -21.02
N LYS A 92 17.72 -5.56 -21.89
CA LYS A 92 17.51 -6.00 -23.26
C LYS A 92 18.41 -7.16 -23.61
N ALA A 93 17.82 -8.22 -24.18
CA ALA A 93 18.50 -9.37 -24.71
C ALA A 93 18.32 -9.43 -26.22
N SER A 94 19.40 -9.71 -26.96
CA SER A 94 19.37 -9.80 -28.41
C SER A 94 20.17 -11.01 -28.87
N VAL A 95 19.59 -11.78 -29.79
CA VAL A 95 20.21 -12.93 -30.46
C VAL A 95 20.31 -12.62 -31.93
N TRP A 96 21.46 -12.94 -32.54
CA TRP A 96 21.69 -12.74 -33.96
C TRP A 96 22.09 -14.05 -34.63
N HIS A 97 21.65 -14.24 -35.86
CA HIS A 97 22.15 -15.27 -36.74
C HIS A 97 23.65 -15.05 -37.07
N SER A 98 24.31 -16.08 -37.61
CA SER A 98 25.73 -16.03 -37.96
C SER A 98 26.07 -15.00 -39.05
N ASN A 99 25.09 -14.65 -39.89
CA ASN A 99 25.19 -13.60 -40.91
C ASN A 99 24.99 -12.17 -40.34
N GLY A 100 24.73 -12.03 -39.03
CA GLY A 100 24.54 -10.74 -38.36
C GLY A 100 23.10 -10.23 -38.33
N THR A 101 22.12 -10.95 -38.89
CA THR A 101 20.70 -10.57 -38.81
C THR A 101 20.14 -10.80 -37.41
N LEU A 102 19.38 -9.84 -36.87
CA LEU A 102 18.70 -9.99 -35.58
C LEU A 102 17.62 -11.08 -35.69
N GLU A 103 17.69 -12.07 -34.81
CA GLU A 103 16.77 -13.20 -34.77
C GLU A 103 15.66 -12.99 -33.73
N LYS A 104 16.05 -12.63 -32.51
CA LYS A 104 15.12 -12.45 -31.39
C LYS A 104 15.60 -11.36 -30.46
N GLU A 105 14.64 -10.62 -29.94
CA GLU A 105 14.85 -9.60 -28.93
C GLU A 105 13.87 -9.79 -27.75
N TRP A 106 14.30 -9.33 -26.59
CA TRP A 106 13.49 -9.18 -25.39
C TRP A 106 13.90 -7.89 -24.71
N ASP A 107 12.95 -7.06 -24.33
CA ASP A 107 13.18 -5.76 -23.69
C ASP A 107 12.12 -5.58 -22.60
N ARG A 108 12.57 -5.36 -21.36
CA ARG A 108 11.72 -5.22 -20.17
C ARG A 108 12.35 -4.33 -19.12
N HIS A 109 11.52 -3.58 -18.40
CA HIS A 109 11.92 -2.80 -17.25
C HIS A 109 11.85 -3.62 -15.95
N LEU A 110 12.97 -3.73 -15.24
CA LEU A 110 13.05 -4.33 -13.92
C LEU A 110 12.90 -3.27 -12.84
N CYS A 111 11.90 -3.44 -11.98
CA CYS A 111 11.79 -2.68 -10.73
C CYS A 111 12.29 -3.50 -9.55
N VAL A 112 13.13 -2.88 -8.73
CA VAL A 112 13.66 -3.50 -7.51
C VAL A 112 13.04 -2.80 -6.30
N MET A 113 12.43 -3.60 -5.42
CA MET A 113 11.72 -3.10 -4.24
C MET A 113 12.20 -3.84 -2.99
N ASP A 114 12.03 -3.21 -1.83
CA ASP A 114 12.12 -3.91 -0.55
C ASP A 114 10.87 -4.78 -0.34
N LYS A 115 11.04 -5.83 0.45
CA LYS A 115 9.90 -6.56 1.01
C LYS A 115 9.13 -5.65 1.97
N VAL A 116 7.83 -5.82 2.00
CA VAL A 116 6.94 -5.13 2.93
C VAL A 116 7.34 -5.55 4.36
N PRO A 117 7.73 -4.60 5.23
CA PRO A 117 8.00 -4.93 6.62
C PRO A 117 6.68 -5.14 7.37
N LYS A 118 6.76 -5.79 8.54
CA LYS A 118 5.58 -6.08 9.36
C LYS A 118 4.82 -4.80 9.71
N PRO A 119 3.56 -4.65 9.26
CA PRO A 119 2.78 -3.45 9.55
C PRO A 119 2.32 -3.43 11.00
N GLN A 120 2.14 -2.22 11.52
CA GLN A 120 1.69 -1.97 12.88
C GLN A 120 0.27 -1.44 12.88
N LEU A 121 -0.63 -2.14 13.56
CA LEU A 121 -2.03 -1.75 13.66
C LEU A 121 -2.25 -0.91 14.92
N THR A 122 -2.79 0.29 14.73
CA THR A 122 -3.16 1.21 15.81
C THR A 122 -4.63 1.61 15.66
N TYR A 123 -5.25 2.06 16.75
CA TYR A 123 -6.65 2.48 16.71
C TYR A 123 -6.95 3.61 17.69
N ILE A 124 -8.00 4.38 17.40
CA ILE A 124 -8.53 5.45 18.24
C ILE A 124 -10.05 5.32 18.31
N CYS A 125 -10.60 5.26 19.52
CA CYS A 125 -12.04 5.27 19.76
C CYS A 125 -12.54 6.72 19.79
N ASP A 126 -13.40 7.09 18.85
CA ASP A 126 -14.06 8.39 18.77
C ASP A 126 -15.53 8.26 19.20
N PHE A 127 -15.76 8.42 20.50
CA PHE A 127 -17.10 8.36 21.09
C PHE A 127 -18.03 9.47 20.60
N LYS A 128 -17.50 10.59 20.11
CA LYS A 128 -18.33 11.70 19.59
C LYS A 128 -18.96 11.34 18.25
N SER A 129 -18.19 10.65 17.38
CA SER A 129 -18.68 10.17 16.08
C SER A 129 -19.19 8.72 16.11
N ASN A 130 -19.23 8.10 17.29
CA ASN A 130 -19.61 6.71 17.49
C ASN A 130 -18.81 5.70 16.64
N ALA A 131 -17.52 5.95 16.43
CA ALA A 131 -16.68 5.19 15.51
C ALA A 131 -15.31 4.84 16.12
N VAL A 132 -14.69 3.78 15.62
CA VAL A 132 -13.28 3.46 15.84
C VAL A 132 -12.52 3.62 14.55
N LYS A 133 -11.46 4.43 14.59
CA LYS A 133 -10.56 4.65 13.47
C LYS A 133 -9.32 3.78 13.66
N LEU A 134 -9.15 2.79 12.81
CA LEU A 134 -7.97 1.96 12.74
C LEU A 134 -7.00 2.52 11.69
N HIS A 135 -5.71 2.41 11.98
CA HIS A 135 -4.64 2.85 11.09
C HIS A 135 -3.55 1.78 10.99
N CYS A 136 -3.25 1.38 9.75
CA CYS A 136 -2.20 0.42 9.42
C CYS A 136 -0.91 1.15 9.02
N SER A 137 0.11 1.12 9.88
CA SER A 137 1.36 1.85 9.69
C SER A 137 2.47 0.97 9.15
N VAL A 138 3.21 1.45 8.15
CA VAL A 138 4.39 0.78 7.59
C VAL A 138 5.47 1.80 7.25
N SER A 139 6.75 1.44 7.41
CA SER A 139 7.88 2.38 7.39
C SER A 139 8.30 2.89 5.99
N LYS A 140 7.71 2.40 4.89
CA LYS A 140 8.01 2.85 3.51
C LYS A 140 6.76 2.76 2.62
N PRO A 141 6.09 3.87 2.27
CA PRO A 141 4.71 3.86 1.76
C PRO A 141 4.53 3.68 0.24
N HIS A 142 5.54 3.28 -0.52
CA HIS A 142 5.45 3.30 -2.00
C HIS A 142 4.78 2.05 -2.58
N TYR A 143 3.81 2.26 -3.49
CA TYR A 143 3.13 1.22 -4.27
C TYR A 143 2.54 0.08 -3.43
N LEU A 144 1.85 0.45 -2.35
CA LEU A 144 1.25 -0.50 -1.42
C LEU A 144 -0.26 -0.61 -1.62
N ASN A 145 -0.77 -1.83 -1.57
CA ASN A 145 -2.18 -2.11 -1.43
C ASN A 145 -2.46 -2.57 0.02
N TYR A 146 -3.56 -2.07 0.57
CA TYR A 146 -4.02 -2.47 1.90
C TYR A 146 -5.21 -3.41 1.77
N SER A 147 -5.35 -4.29 2.74
CA SER A 147 -6.53 -5.11 2.96
C SER A 147 -6.74 -5.29 4.45
N TRP A 148 -8.00 -5.47 4.85
CA TRP A 148 -8.39 -5.56 6.24
C TRP A 148 -9.02 -6.91 6.54
N MET A 149 -8.74 -7.45 7.72
CA MET A 149 -9.31 -8.71 8.19
C MET A 149 -9.97 -8.52 9.56
N ILE A 150 -11.18 -9.09 9.68
CA ILE A 150 -11.95 -9.16 10.92
C ILE A 150 -12.33 -10.63 11.14
N ASP A 151 -11.92 -11.22 12.26
CA ASP A 151 -12.21 -12.63 12.59
C ASP A 151 -11.88 -13.59 11.43
N GLU A 152 -10.68 -13.41 10.83
CA GLU A 152 -10.18 -14.15 9.66
C GLU A 152 -10.95 -13.93 8.33
N ARG A 153 -11.89 -12.97 8.28
CA ARG A 153 -12.61 -12.59 7.07
C ARG A 153 -12.05 -11.32 6.45
N ILE A 154 -11.72 -11.39 5.16
CA ILE A 154 -11.20 -10.25 4.39
C ILE A 154 -12.34 -9.29 4.04
N LEU A 155 -12.13 -8.00 4.30
CA LEU A 155 -12.98 -6.91 3.83
C LEU A 155 -12.56 -6.50 2.41
N THR A 156 -13.25 -7.01 1.39
CA THR A 156 -12.86 -6.84 -0.02
C THR A 156 -12.95 -5.39 -0.53
N ASN A 157 -13.79 -4.57 0.11
CA ASN A 157 -14.04 -3.19 -0.31
C ASN A 157 -13.12 -2.18 0.39
N GLU A 158 -12.37 -2.60 1.41
CA GLU A 158 -11.55 -1.73 2.24
C GLU A 158 -10.08 -1.85 1.83
N LYS A 159 -9.61 -0.89 1.03
CA LYS A 159 -8.26 -0.87 0.44
C LYS A 159 -7.39 0.29 0.88
N THR A 160 -7.88 1.09 1.82
CA THR A 160 -7.20 2.26 2.35
C THR A 160 -6.33 1.90 3.55
N GLN A 161 -5.33 2.75 3.82
CA GLN A 161 -4.45 2.62 4.97
C GLN A 161 -5.18 2.74 6.32
N SER A 162 -6.35 3.39 6.31
CA SER A 162 -7.21 3.59 7.47
C SER A 162 -8.56 2.92 7.24
N LEU A 163 -9.13 2.37 8.31
CA LEU A 163 -10.46 1.77 8.33
C LEU A 163 -11.28 2.41 9.44
N SER A 164 -12.54 2.75 9.15
CA SER A 164 -13.48 3.28 10.15
C SER A 164 -14.60 2.28 10.35
N ILE A 165 -14.84 1.85 11.58
CA ILE A 165 -15.94 0.95 11.95
C ILE A 165 -16.81 1.59 13.02
N SER A 166 -18.06 1.15 13.15
CA SER A 166 -18.95 1.58 14.23
C SER A 166 -18.47 1.04 15.58
N LEU A 167 -18.60 1.84 16.65
CA LEU A 167 -18.34 1.35 18.02
C LEU A 167 -19.24 0.15 18.39
N MET A 168 -20.42 0.03 17.78
CA MET A 168 -21.34 -1.10 18.01
C MET A 168 -20.83 -2.42 17.40
N GLU A 169 -19.90 -2.35 16.46
CA GLU A 169 -19.30 -3.53 15.82
C GLU A 169 -18.08 -4.05 16.58
N VAL A 170 -17.62 -3.31 17.60
CA VAL A 170 -16.55 -3.73 18.49
C VAL A 170 -17.12 -4.75 19.48
N LYS A 171 -16.66 -6.00 19.38
CA LYS A 171 -16.96 -7.08 20.31
C LYS A 171 -15.66 -7.55 20.96
N GLU A 172 -15.71 -7.97 22.23
CA GLU A 172 -14.50 -8.31 23.01
C GLU A 172 -13.70 -9.46 22.41
N GLU A 173 -14.37 -10.41 21.75
CA GLU A 173 -13.73 -11.58 21.15
C GLU A 173 -13.08 -11.26 19.79
N ARG A 174 -13.54 -10.18 19.14
CA ARG A 174 -13.26 -9.88 17.75
C ARG A 174 -11.81 -9.41 17.55
N ARG A 175 -11.14 -9.98 16.56
CA ARG A 175 -9.75 -9.62 16.20
C ARG A 175 -9.70 -8.88 14.88
N PHE A 176 -8.91 -7.80 14.88
CA PHE A 176 -8.68 -6.95 13.73
C PHE A 176 -7.21 -7.04 13.33
N SER A 177 -6.96 -7.17 12.04
CA SER A 177 -5.60 -7.10 11.47
C SER A 177 -5.65 -6.42 10.12
N CYS A 178 -4.53 -5.83 9.71
CA CYS A 178 -4.34 -5.31 8.36
C CYS A 178 -3.25 -6.10 7.65
N SER A 179 -3.40 -6.26 6.34
CA SER A 179 -2.36 -6.80 5.46
C SER A 179 -1.97 -5.75 4.44
N VAL A 180 -0.66 -5.64 4.21
CA VAL A 180 -0.05 -4.71 3.27
C VAL A 180 0.71 -5.53 2.23
N GLU A 181 0.53 -5.22 0.95
CA GLU A 181 1.18 -5.93 -0.14
C GLU A 181 1.73 -4.98 -1.21
N ASN A 182 2.84 -5.39 -1.81
CA ASN A 182 3.40 -4.84 -3.03
C ASN A 182 3.63 -5.98 -4.04
N ASN A 183 4.17 -5.67 -5.21
CA ASN A 183 4.42 -6.67 -6.27
C ASN A 183 5.48 -7.75 -5.91
N ILE A 184 6.15 -7.61 -4.75
CA ILE A 184 7.21 -8.52 -4.30
C ILE A 184 6.78 -9.37 -3.10
N SER A 185 5.92 -8.85 -2.24
CA SER A 185 5.63 -9.46 -0.94
C SER A 185 4.35 -8.94 -0.33
N LYS A 186 3.81 -9.75 0.58
CA LYS A 186 2.65 -9.44 1.41
C LYS A 186 3.00 -9.75 2.86
N GLU A 187 2.59 -8.87 3.75
CA GLU A 187 2.80 -9.03 5.19
C GLU A 187 1.59 -8.53 5.98
N SER A 188 1.33 -9.11 7.15
CA SER A 188 0.18 -8.79 8.00
C SER A 188 0.57 -8.34 9.40
N SER A 189 -0.25 -7.48 9.99
CA SER A 189 -0.09 -7.06 11.37
C SER A 189 -0.45 -8.19 12.32
N ASP A 190 -0.04 -8.05 13.58
CA ASP A 190 -0.65 -8.86 14.64
C ASP A 190 -2.16 -8.55 14.76
N GLY A 191 -2.92 -9.54 15.22
CA GLY A 191 -4.34 -9.41 15.49
C GLY A 191 -4.58 -8.64 16.79
N VAL A 192 -5.28 -7.51 16.70
CA VAL A 192 -5.59 -6.63 17.84
C VAL A 192 -7.06 -6.79 18.25
N ARG A 193 -7.31 -6.89 19.55
CA ARG A 193 -8.65 -6.76 20.14
C ARG A 193 -8.86 -5.31 20.56
N LEU A 194 -9.91 -4.68 20.05
CA LEU A 194 -10.18 -3.28 20.34
C LEU A 194 -10.84 -3.15 21.72
N THR A 195 -10.38 -2.18 22.52
CA THR A 195 -10.96 -1.89 23.84
C THR A 195 -11.35 -0.42 23.88
N CYS A 196 -12.64 -0.13 23.70
CA CYS A 196 -13.19 1.23 23.81
C CYS A 196 -14.00 1.33 25.10
N LYS A 197 -13.40 1.87 26.16
CA LYS A 197 -14.11 2.16 27.42
C LYS A 197 -14.52 3.63 27.43
N THR A 198 -15.81 3.90 27.53
CA THR A 198 -16.28 5.25 27.84
C THR A 198 -15.95 5.50 29.30
N SER A 199 -15.18 6.56 29.61
CA SER A 199 -15.08 7.06 30.98
C SER A 199 -16.40 7.75 31.36
N SER A 200 -17.47 6.97 31.49
CA SER A 200 -18.70 7.43 32.12
C SER A 200 -18.48 7.42 33.63
N ALA A 201 -17.74 8.40 34.13
CA ALA A 201 -17.83 8.69 35.55
C ALA A 201 -19.31 8.98 35.86
N PRO A 202 -19.91 8.27 36.84
CA PRO A 202 -21.32 8.45 37.14
C PRO A 202 -21.56 9.92 37.53
N LEU A 203 -22.47 10.58 36.81
CA LEU A 203 -22.99 11.88 37.20
C LEU A 203 -23.79 11.68 38.49
N LEU A 204 -23.18 12.01 39.62
CA LEU A 204 -23.88 12.08 40.89
C LEU A 204 -24.63 13.41 40.91
N CYS A 205 -25.96 13.33 40.84
CA CYS A 205 -26.83 14.49 41.01
C CYS A 205 -27.30 14.53 42.46
N PHE A 206 -26.97 15.59 43.18
CA PHE A 206 -27.42 15.79 44.55
C PHE A 206 -28.56 16.83 44.57
N PRO A 207 -29.64 16.60 45.33
CA PRO A 207 -30.66 17.61 45.51
C PRO A 207 -30.10 18.75 46.39
N LYS A 208 -29.99 19.97 45.86
CA LYS A 208 -29.73 21.15 46.68
C LYS A 208 -31.04 21.62 47.31
N LEU A 209 -31.07 21.70 48.64
CA LEU A 209 -32.17 22.32 49.38
C LEU A 209 -31.94 23.84 49.40
N VAL A 210 -32.69 24.59 48.59
CA VAL A 210 -32.66 26.06 48.65
C VAL A 210 -33.66 26.52 49.70
N VAL A 211 -33.19 26.99 50.84
CA VAL A 211 -34.02 27.59 51.88
C VAL A 211 -34.20 29.07 51.55
N MET A 212 -35.40 29.45 51.10
CA MET A 212 -35.77 30.85 50.92
C MET A 212 -36.24 31.40 52.28
N ALA A 213 -35.53 32.38 52.83
CA ALA A 213 -35.99 33.09 54.02
C ALA A 213 -37.15 34.03 53.63
N VAL A 214 -38.38 33.67 54.01
CA VAL A 214 -39.54 34.54 53.86
C VAL A 214 -39.68 35.38 55.13
N LEU A 215 -39.34 36.67 55.05
CA LEU A 215 -39.62 37.64 56.10
C LEU A 215 -41.02 38.23 55.92
N ALA A 216 -42.05 37.48 56.33
CA ALA A 216 -43.37 37.98 56.74
C ALA A 216 -44.20 36.80 57.27
N GLY A 217 -44.79 36.95 58.45
CA GLY A 217 -45.39 35.87 59.23
C GLY A 217 -46.48 35.06 58.51
N GLY A 218 -46.43 33.73 58.66
CA GLY A 218 -47.45 32.79 58.20
C GLY A 218 -46.83 31.52 57.62
N ALA A 219 -47.19 30.36 58.18
CA ALA A 219 -46.54 29.06 57.96
C ALA A 219 -46.59 28.54 56.49
N GLY A 220 -45.45 28.04 56.01
CA GLY A 220 -45.39 27.19 54.80
C GLY A 220 -43.99 27.12 54.17
N LEU A 221 -43.20 26.09 54.49
CA LEU A 221 -41.96 25.78 53.78
C LEU A 221 -42.28 25.06 52.46
N ARG A 222 -42.24 25.77 51.33
CA ARG A 222 -42.28 25.18 49.99
C ARG A 222 -40.86 25.14 49.43
N GLY A 223 -40.19 23.98 49.52
CA GLY A 223 -38.88 23.77 48.91
C GLY A 223 -39.00 23.38 47.44
N ASN A 224 -38.39 24.14 46.52
CA ASN A 224 -38.16 23.67 45.15
C ASN A 224 -36.89 22.81 45.13
N ARG A 225 -36.99 21.59 44.59
CA ARG A 225 -35.82 20.74 44.34
C ARG A 225 -35.12 21.23 43.08
N VAL A 226 -33.93 21.80 43.24
CA VAL A 226 -33.01 22.03 42.12
C VAL A 226 -31.94 20.94 42.18
N CYS A 227 -31.80 20.17 41.10
CA CYS A 227 -30.76 19.15 40.98
C CYS A 227 -29.54 19.79 40.32
N GLU A 228 -28.38 19.69 40.97
CA GLU A 228 -27.10 20.07 40.38
C GLU A 228 -26.27 18.80 40.21
N CYS A 229 -25.80 18.56 38.99
CA CYS A 229 -25.04 17.36 38.64
C CYS A 229 -23.57 17.71 38.49
N VAL A 230 -22.71 17.02 39.23
CA VAL A 230 -21.26 17.26 39.19
C VAL A 230 -20.60 16.10 38.46
N LYS A 231 -19.72 16.41 37.50
CA LYS A 231 -18.84 15.42 36.86
C LYS A 231 -17.79 15.00 37.88
N THR A 232 -17.74 13.72 38.22
CA THR A 232 -16.64 13.18 39.01
C THR A 232 -15.48 12.89 38.05
N GLU A 233 -14.32 13.49 38.25
CA GLU A 233 -13.09 13.01 37.62
C GLU A 233 -12.61 11.83 38.46
N SER A 234 -12.54 10.62 37.88
CA SER A 234 -11.84 9.51 38.52
C SER A 234 -10.34 9.81 38.46
N SER A 235 -9.74 10.11 39.60
CA SER A 235 -8.29 9.99 39.76
C SER A 235 -7.91 8.51 39.78
N ASP A 236 -6.75 8.23 39.19
CA ASP A 236 -6.13 6.93 38.89
C ASP A 236 -6.21 5.85 39.99
#